data_AF-A0A7V9H4M4-F1
#
_entry.id   AF-A0A7V9H4M4-F1
#
_cell.length_a   1.000
_cell.length_b   1.000
_cell.length_c   1.000
_cell.angle_alpha   90.00
_cell.angle_beta   90.00
_cell.angle_gamma   90.00
#
_symmetry.space_group_name_H-M   'P 1'
#
loop_
_entity.id
_entity.type
_entity.pdbx_description
1 polymer ?
#
loop_
_entity_poly.entity_id
_entity_poly.type
_entity_poly.pdbx_seq_one_letter_code
_entity_poly.pdbx_strand_id
1 'polypeptide(L)'
;MAGDTNGDKTRVREFKEQLVKAARMYAMSQKAGVPEPMDVTGLAVAAFEDMQLREAMLFVRTNEQNIKDLAWAFGNSNSAQEFEQRIKEIKIPPDRREPRR
;
A
#
# COMPACT_ATOMS: atom_id res chain seq x y z
N MET A 1 -22.04 3.14 28.47
CA MET A 1 -21.76 2.69 27.09
C MET A 1 -20.44 3.31 26.63
N ALA A 2 -19.31 2.62 26.84
CA ALA A 2 -17.96 3.10 26.50
C ALA A 2 -17.06 1.92 26.03
N GLY A 3 -17.66 0.97 25.30
CA GLY A 3 -17.01 -0.30 24.93
C GLY A 3 -16.38 -0.36 23.53
N ASP A 4 -16.71 0.55 22.61
CA ASP A 4 -16.44 0.33 21.17
C ASP A 4 -15.22 1.06 20.59
N THR A 5 -14.55 1.93 21.35
CA THR A 5 -13.45 2.74 20.80
C THR A 5 -12.12 2.01 20.67
N ASN A 6 -11.89 0.93 21.44
CA ASN A 6 -10.63 0.18 21.38
C ASN A 6 -10.61 -0.85 20.24
N GLY A 7 -11.74 -1.51 19.96
CA GLY A 7 -11.84 -2.46 18.86
C GLY A 7 -11.65 -1.79 17.49
N ASP A 8 -12.24 -0.61 17.31
CA ASP A 8 -12.16 0.14 16.06
C ASP A 8 -10.74 0.66 15.77
N LYS A 9 -10.06 1.19 16.79
CA LYS A 9 -8.64 1.60 16.68
C LYS A 9 -7.72 0.44 16.31
N THR A 10 -7.99 -0.75 16.83
CA THR A 10 -7.20 -1.95 16.55
C THR A 10 -7.35 -2.36 15.08
N ARG A 11 -8.58 -2.41 14.57
CA ARG A 11 -8.86 -2.69 13.15
C ARG A 11 -8.26 -1.66 12.21
N VAL A 12 -8.36 -0.37 12.55
CA VAL A 12 -7.75 0.72 11.75
C VAL A 12 -6.22 0.58 11.71
N ARG A 13 -5.60 0.15 12.81
CA ARG A 13 -4.16 -0.08 12.86
C ARG A 13 -3.76 -1.28 12.01
N GLU A 14 -4.44 -2.40 12.16
CA GLU A 14 -4.22 -3.63 11.36
C GLU A 14 -4.35 -3.33 9.86
N PHE A 15 -5.39 -2.60 9.47
CA PHE A 15 -5.59 -2.18 8.08
C PHE A 15 -4.40 -1.37 7.55
N LYS A 16 -3.89 -0.39 8.32
CA LYS A 16 -2.73 0.41 7.93
C LYS A 16 -1.47 -0.45 7.80
N GLU A 17 -1.28 -1.40 8.71
CA GLU A 17 -0.15 -2.33 8.68
C GLU A 17 -0.20 -3.23 7.43
N GLN A 18 -1.37 -3.80 7.12
CA GLN A 18 -1.60 -4.59 5.89
C GLN A 18 -1.29 -3.77 4.63
N LEU A 19 -1.67 -2.50 4.61
CA LEU A 19 -1.49 -1.62 3.46
C LEU A 19 0.01 -1.30 3.21
N VAL A 20 0.78 -1.09 4.28
CA VAL A 20 2.24 -0.95 4.22
C VAL A 20 2.91 -2.23 3.74
N LYS A 21 2.47 -3.40 4.25
CA LYS A 21 3.03 -4.70 3.85
C LYS A 21 2.74 -4.99 2.37
N ALA A 22 1.51 -4.76 1.91
CA ALA A 22 1.13 -4.91 0.51
C ALA A 22 1.99 -4.01 -0.40
N ALA A 23 2.20 -2.75 -0.02
CA ALA A 23 3.08 -1.84 -0.77
C ALA A 23 4.54 -2.32 -0.86
N ARG A 24 5.09 -2.89 0.22
CA ARG A 24 6.44 -3.47 0.19
C ARG A 24 6.52 -4.70 -0.71
N MET A 25 5.53 -5.60 -0.60
CA MET A 25 5.42 -6.78 -1.45
C MET A 25 5.33 -6.38 -2.93
N TYR A 26 4.47 -5.40 -3.24
CA TYR A 26 4.35 -4.86 -4.59
C TYR A 26 5.66 -4.25 -5.10
N ALA A 27 6.35 -3.44 -4.29
CA ALA A 27 7.64 -2.86 -4.66
C ALA A 27 8.70 -3.94 -4.95
N MET A 28 8.74 -5.01 -4.14
CA MET A 28 9.63 -6.15 -4.37
C MET A 28 9.27 -6.90 -5.66
N SER A 29 7.99 -7.16 -5.91
CA SER A 29 7.50 -7.81 -7.13
C SER A 29 7.86 -7.00 -8.38
N GLN A 30 7.70 -5.67 -8.35
CA GLN A 30 8.13 -4.79 -9.43
C GLN A 30 9.64 -4.85 -9.66
N LYS A 31 10.44 -4.78 -8.59
CA LYS A 31 11.90 -4.86 -8.67
C LYS A 31 12.39 -6.20 -9.23
N ALA A 32 11.67 -7.28 -8.93
CA ALA A 32 11.97 -8.63 -9.42
C ALA A 32 11.47 -8.88 -10.86
N GLY A 33 10.77 -7.92 -11.49
CA GLY A 33 10.23 -8.09 -12.84
C GLY A 33 9.11 -9.13 -12.93
N VAL A 34 8.39 -9.36 -11.84
CA VAL A 34 7.30 -10.33 -11.77
C VAL A 34 6.13 -9.84 -12.66
N PRO A 35 5.58 -10.70 -13.55
CA PRO A 35 4.40 -10.35 -14.32
C PRO A 35 3.19 -10.18 -13.39
N GLU A 36 2.32 -9.23 -13.71
CA GLU A 36 1.14 -8.90 -12.90
C GLU A 36 1.47 -8.67 -11.40
N PRO A 37 2.33 -7.69 -11.08
CA PRO A 37 2.84 -7.50 -9.71
C PRO A 37 1.72 -7.22 -8.69
N MET A 38 0.58 -6.70 -9.14
CA MET A 38 -0.58 -6.46 -8.28
C MET A 38 -1.29 -7.77 -7.87
N ASP A 39 -1.51 -8.68 -8.82
CA ASP A 39 -2.14 -9.98 -8.54
C ASP A 39 -1.24 -10.84 -7.65
N VAL A 40 0.08 -10.81 -7.90
CA VAL A 40 1.06 -11.48 -7.03
C VAL A 40 1.09 -10.87 -5.63
N THR A 41 0.91 -9.55 -5.51
CA THR A 41 0.77 -8.89 -4.21
C THR A 41 -0.49 -9.38 -3.48
N GLY A 42 -1.61 -9.54 -4.17
CA GLY A 42 -2.84 -10.11 -3.59
C GLY A 42 -2.65 -11.53 -3.09
N LEU A 43 -1.97 -12.38 -3.86
CA LEU A 43 -1.59 -13.74 -3.44
C LEU A 43 -0.68 -13.73 -2.21
N ALA A 44 0.34 -12.87 -2.19
CA ALA A 44 1.25 -12.73 -1.07
C ALA A 44 0.53 -12.25 0.20
N VAL A 45 -0.34 -11.25 0.10
CA VAL A 45 -1.16 -10.77 1.23
C VAL A 45 -2.03 -11.89 1.77
N ALA A 46 -2.67 -12.69 0.91
CA ALA A 46 -3.47 -13.84 1.35
C ALA A 46 -2.62 -14.86 2.14
N ALA A 47 -1.39 -15.12 1.68
CA ALA A 47 -0.50 -16.10 2.29
C ALA A 47 0.14 -15.61 3.60
N PHE A 48 0.41 -14.31 3.73
CA PHE A 48 1.19 -13.76 4.86
C PHE A 48 0.35 -13.05 5.93
N GLU A 49 -0.86 -12.59 5.61
CA GLU A 49 -1.73 -11.84 6.53
C GLU A 49 -2.93 -12.66 7.04
N ASP A 50 -2.88 -14.00 6.88
CA ASP A 50 -3.98 -14.93 7.24
C ASP A 50 -5.36 -14.48 6.71
N MET A 51 -5.35 -13.88 5.52
CA MET A 51 -6.54 -13.34 4.87
C MET A 51 -7.02 -14.30 3.78
N GLN A 52 -8.33 -14.49 3.63
CA GLN A 52 -8.84 -15.30 2.53
C GLN A 52 -8.46 -14.67 1.19
N LEU A 53 -8.12 -15.50 0.19
CA LEU A 53 -7.67 -15.02 -1.12
C LEU A 53 -8.62 -13.97 -1.73
N ARG A 54 -9.93 -14.20 -1.66
CA ARG A 54 -10.92 -13.26 -2.18
C ARG A 54 -10.86 -11.90 -1.47
N GLU A 55 -10.69 -11.91 -0.15
CA GLU A 55 -10.58 -10.70 0.67
C GLU A 55 -9.27 -9.96 0.36
N ALA A 56 -8.16 -10.69 0.22
CA ALA A 56 -6.86 -10.11 -0.13
C ALA A 56 -6.88 -9.46 -1.52
N MET A 57 -7.49 -10.12 -2.51
CA MET A 57 -7.65 -9.55 -3.86
C MET A 57 -8.53 -8.30 -3.84
N LEU A 58 -9.61 -8.30 -3.06
CA LEU A 58 -10.46 -7.11 -2.90
C LEU A 58 -9.70 -5.98 -2.20
N PHE A 59 -8.97 -6.29 -1.14
CA PHE A 59 -8.15 -5.34 -0.38
C PHE A 59 -7.14 -4.65 -1.29
N VAL A 60 -6.36 -5.43 -2.04
CA VAL A 60 -5.31 -4.89 -2.92
C VAL A 60 -5.92 -4.04 -4.04
N ARG A 61 -7.00 -4.50 -4.69
CA ARG A 61 -7.66 -3.74 -5.77
C ARG A 61 -8.30 -2.44 -5.30
N THR A 62 -8.97 -2.46 -4.14
CA THR A 62 -9.60 -1.26 -3.58
C THR A 62 -8.59 -0.23 -3.06
N ASN A 63 -7.34 -0.65 -2.84
CA ASN A 63 -6.25 0.19 -2.36
C ASN A 63 -5.10 0.34 -3.36
N GLU A 64 -5.33 0.02 -4.63
CA GLU A 64 -4.28 -0.07 -5.66
C GLU A 64 -3.45 1.21 -5.76
N GLN A 65 -4.09 2.38 -5.77
CA GLN A 65 -3.38 3.66 -5.85
C GLN A 65 -2.52 3.89 -4.60
N ASN A 66 -3.07 3.66 -3.41
CA ASN A 66 -2.33 3.80 -2.15
C ASN A 66 -1.11 2.87 -2.11
N ILE A 67 -1.27 1.63 -2.59
CA ILE A 67 -0.19 0.64 -2.68
C ILE A 67 0.89 1.12 -3.65
N LYS A 68 0.51 1.60 -4.84
CA LYS A 68 1.43 2.14 -5.85
C LYS A 68 2.20 3.35 -5.35
N ASP A 69 1.52 4.28 -4.68
CA ASP A 69 2.13 5.49 -4.14
C ASP A 69 3.14 5.15 -3.04
N LEU A 70 2.75 4.28 -2.10
CA LEU A 70 3.66 3.80 -1.05
C LEU A 70 4.85 3.03 -1.63
N ALA A 71 4.62 2.19 -2.64
CA ALA A 71 5.68 1.43 -3.30
C ALA A 71 6.66 2.34 -4.05
N TRP A 72 6.16 3.38 -4.72
CA TRP A 72 6.99 4.41 -5.33
C TRP A 72 7.85 5.12 -4.27
N ALA A 73 7.25 5.50 -3.13
CA ALA A 73 8.00 6.10 -2.03
C ALA A 73 9.08 5.16 -1.49
N PHE A 74 8.79 3.86 -1.32
CA PHE A 74 9.79 2.85 -0.93
C PHE A 74 10.92 2.73 -1.94
N GLY A 75 10.63 2.74 -3.23
CA GLY A 75 11.65 2.65 -4.29
C GLY A 75 12.52 3.91 -4.44
N ASN A 76 12.04 5.07 -3.97
CA ASN A 76 12.69 6.37 -4.13
C ASN A 76 13.22 6.98 -2.82
N SER A 77 13.39 6.14 -1.79
CA SER A 77 13.90 6.56 -0.48
C SER A 77 14.96 5.58 0.04
N ASN A 78 16.07 6.13 0.53
CA ASN A 78 17.16 5.40 1.17
C ASN A 78 17.16 5.57 2.71
N SER A 79 16.26 6.38 3.25
CA SER A 79 16.10 6.61 4.69
C SER A 79 14.63 6.80 5.06
N ALA A 80 14.34 6.71 6.37
CA ALA A 80 13.00 6.97 6.90
C ALA A 80 12.57 8.43 6.66
N GLN A 81 13.50 9.38 6.76
CA GLN A 81 13.27 10.80 6.52
C GLN A 81 12.94 11.08 5.05
N GLU A 82 13.68 10.45 4.13
CA GLU A 82 13.38 10.53 2.69
C GLU A 82 12.00 9.94 2.39
N PHE A 83 11.69 8.78 2.98
CA PHE A 83 10.37 8.17 2.82
C PHE A 83 9.25 9.10 3.28
N GLU A 84 9.37 9.68 4.48
CA GLU A 84 8.40 10.64 4.99
C GLU A 84 8.22 11.83 4.03
N GLN A 85 9.31 12.35 3.47
CA GLN A 85 9.28 13.42 2.49
C GLN A 85 8.55 13.01 1.20
N ARG A 86 8.85 11.81 0.66
CA ARG A 86 8.15 11.26 -0.51
C ARG A 86 6.65 11.07 -0.29
N ILE A 87 6.24 10.61 0.90
CA ILE A 87 4.82 10.49 1.26
C ILE A 87 4.13 11.86 1.30
N LYS A 88 4.80 12.91 1.77
CA LYS A 88 4.25 14.28 1.73
C LYS A 88 4.09 14.78 0.30
N GLU A 89 4.98 14.41 -0.62
CA GLU A 89 4.89 14.77 -2.05
C GLU A 89 3.69 14.11 -2.74
N ILE A 90 3.32 12.89 -2.34
CA ILE A 90 2.13 12.17 -2.84
C ILE A 90 0.83 12.88 -2.47
N LYS A 91 0.79 13.60 -1.33
CA LYS A 91 -0.41 14.34 -0.86
C LYS A 91 -0.76 15.59 -1.68
N ILE A 92 -0.11 15.83 -2.82
CA ILE A 92 -0.53 16.87 -3.75
C ILE A 92 -1.59 16.24 -4.69
N PRO A 93 -2.90 16.49 -4.49
CA PRO A 93 -3.88 16.12 -5.49
C PRO A 93 -3.47 16.75 -6.84
N PRO A 94 -3.50 15.99 -7.95
CA PRO A 94 -3.24 16.59 -9.25
C PRO A 94 -4.44 17.47 -9.60
N ASP A 95 -4.32 18.77 -9.34
CA ASP A 95 -4.67 19.70 -10.40
C ASP A 95 -3.36 20.00 -11.14
N ARG A 96 -3.30 19.59 -12.42
CA ARG A 96 -2.24 19.91 -13.40
C ARG A 96 -0.80 19.48 -13.08
N ARG A 97 -0.49 18.22 -13.37
CA ARG A 97 0.78 17.89 -14.04
C ARG A 97 0.51 17.21 -15.38
N GLU A 98 -0.20 17.92 -16.26
CA GLU A 98 0.10 17.82 -17.69
C GLU A 98 1.41 18.59 -17.92
N PRO A 99 2.49 17.98 -18.42
CA PRO A 99 3.29 18.68 -19.40
C PRO A 99 2.53 18.56 -20.73
N ARG A 100 1.84 19.63 -21.13
CA ARG A 100 1.50 19.79 -22.54
C ARG A 100 2.80 19.73 -23.33
N ARG A 101 2.97 18.69 -24.12
CA ARG A 101 3.83 18.68 -25.29
C ARG A 101 2.96 18.27 -26.47
#